data_AF-A0A075R6K9-F1
#
_entry.id   AF-A0A075R6K9-F1
#
_cell.length_a   1.000
_cell.length_b   1.000
_cell.length_c   1.000
_cell.angle_alpha   90.00
_cell.angle_beta   90.00
_cell.angle_gamma   90.00
#
_symmetry.space_group_name_H-M   'P 1'
#
loop_
_entity.id
_entity.type
_entity.pdbx_description
1 polymer ?
#
loop_
_entity_poly.entity_id
_entity_poly.type
_entity_poly.pdbx_seq_one_letter_code
_entity_poly.pdbx_strand_id
1 'polypeptide(L)' 'MKHVVKEIWINVEQSEDKNYDIYDNNVDVMVTLSDNSKWVATFFTYENIKTLQ' A
#
# COMPACT_ATOMS: atom_id res chain seq x y z
N MET A 1 -18.70 -15.87 10.48
CA MET A 1 -17.85 -15.15 11.47
C MET A 1 -17.46 -13.82 10.86
N LYS A 2 -17.51 -12.72 11.61
CA LYS A 2 -17.13 -11.40 11.09
C LYS A 2 -15.59 -11.39 11.01
N HIS A 3 -15.01 -11.23 9.82
CA HIS A 3 -13.57 -11.08 9.70
C HIS A 3 -13.20 -9.69 10.22
N VAL A 4 -12.64 -9.63 11.42
CA VAL A 4 -12.21 -8.37 12.05
C VAL A 4 -10.78 -8.11 11.63
N VAL A 5 -10.47 -6.86 11.26
CA VAL A 5 -9.10 -6.44 10.97
C VAL A 5 -8.28 -6.53 12.26
N LYS A 6 -7.20 -7.32 12.23
CA LYS A 6 -6.27 -7.52 13.34
C LYS A 6 -5.07 -6.58 13.25
N GLU A 7 -4.53 -6.40 12.05
CA GLU A 7 -3.34 -5.60 11.80
C GLU A 7 -3.37 -5.03 10.38
N ILE A 8 -2.85 -3.81 10.22
CA ILE A 8 -2.62 -3.18 8.93
C ILE A 8 -1.13 -2.82 8.86
N TRP A 9 -0.44 -3.36 7.86
CA TRP A 9 0.92 -2.97 7.51
C TRP A 9 0.87 -2.14 6.22
N ILE A 10 1.59 -1.02 6.22
CA ILE A 10 1.65 -0.09 5.09
C ILE A 10 3.10 0.08 4.72
N ASN A 11 3.42 -0.16 3.46
CA ASN A 11 4.71 0.15 2.87
C ASN A 11 4.53 1.21 1.81
N VAL A 12 5.21 2.33 2.00
CA VAL A 12 5.34 3.36 0.99
C VAL A 12 6.72 3.17 0.38
N GLU A 13 6.80 3.02 -0.93
CA GLU A 13 8.07 2.89 -1.61
C GLU A 13 8.89 4.16 -1.33
N GLN A 14 9.92 4.05 -0.48
CA GLN A 14 10.86 5.14 -0.26
C GLN A 14 11.76 5.22 -1.51
N SER A 15 11.39 6.07 -2.47
CA SER A 15 12.37 6.50 -3.45
C SER A 15 13.52 7.18 -2.69
N GLU A 16 14.78 6.84 -2.98
CA GLU A 16 15.96 7.57 -2.45
C GLU A 16 15.97 9.05 -2.88
N ASP A 17 15.07 9.43 -3.79
CA ASP A 17 14.82 10.80 -4.19
C ASP A 17 14.23 11.64 -3.04
N LYS A 18 14.85 12.81 -2.83
CA LYS A 18 14.51 13.76 -1.76
C LYS A 18 13.14 14.45 -1.97
N ASN A 19 12.42 14.12 -3.03
CA ASN A 19 11.12 14.69 -3.40
C ASN A 19 9.98 13.72 -3.05
N TYR A 20 9.96 13.23 -1.82
CA TYR A 20 8.89 12.38 -1.32
C TYR A 20 7.59 13.18 -1.15
N ASP A 21 6.60 12.91 -2.01
CA ASP A 21 5.24 13.43 -1.86
C ASP A 21 4.30 12.35 -1.32
N ILE A 22 3.85 12.51 -0.07
CA ILE A 22 2.91 11.57 0.58
C ILE A 22 1.58 11.42 -0.18
N TYR A 23 1.25 12.34 -1.07
CA TYR A 23 0.02 12.32 -1.87
C TYR A 23 0.22 11.72 -3.27
N ASP A 24 1.47 11.50 -3.69
CA ASP A 24 1.80 10.99 -5.03
C ASP A 24 2.82 9.84 -5.00
N ASN A 25 2.63 8.88 -4.10
CA ASN A 25 3.45 7.66 -4.01
C ASN A 25 2.61 6.39 -4.06
N ASN A 26 3.20 5.33 -4.63
CA ASN A 26 2.60 4.01 -4.58
C ASN A 26 2.63 3.48 -3.14
N VAL A 27 1.57 2.78 -2.75
CA VAL A 27 1.42 2.24 -1.41
C VAL A 27 1.00 0.78 -1.47
N ASP A 28 1.78 -0.09 -0.84
CA ASP A 28 1.36 -1.45 -0.55
C ASP A 28 0.68 -1.50 0.82
N VAL A 29 -0.49 -2.12 0.86
CA VAL A 29 -1.24 -2.37 2.08
C VAL A 29 -1.42 -3.86 2.25
N MET A 30 -1.00 -4.37 3.41
CA MET A 30 -1.30 -5.72 3.84
C MET A 30 -2.21 -5.69 5.07
N VAL A 31 -3.35 -6.37 4.97
CA VAL A 31 -4.31 -6.53 6.07
C VAL A 31 -4.26 -7.95 6.58
N THR A 32 -3.99 -8.12 7.87
CA THR A 32 -4.15 -9.40 8.56
C THR A 32 -5.51 -9.42 9.24
N LEU A 33 -6.33 -10.43 8.96
CA LEU A 33 -7.63 -10.64 9.58
C LEU A 33 -7.49 -11.46 10.87
N SER A 34 -8.56 -11.51 11.67
CA SER A 34 -8.59 -12.22 12.95
C SER A 34 -8.33 -13.73 12.85
N ASP A 35 -8.55 -14.33 11.67
CA ASP A 35 -8.24 -15.73 11.36
C ASP A 35 -6.79 -15.94 10.86
N ASN A 36 -5.98 -14.88 10.89
CA ASN A 36 -4.62 -14.80 10.35
C ASN A 36 -4.51 -14.93 8.82
N SER A 37 -5.62 -14.91 8.08
CA SER A 37 -5.55 -14.71 6.64
C SER A 37 -5.01 -13.31 6.34
N LYS A 38 -4.26 -13.21 5.23
CA LYS A 38 -3.58 -11.98 4.80
C LYS A 38 -4.07 -11.59 3.42
N TRP A 39 -4.37 -10.31 3.26
CA TRP A 39 -4.80 -9.71 2.00
C TRP A 39 -3.83 -8.59 1.65
N VAL A 40 -3.34 -8.57 0.42
CA VAL A 40 -2.38 -7.57 -0.04
C VAL A 40 -2.98 -6.83 -1.24
N ALA A 41 -2.85 -5.51 -1.24
CA ALA A 41 -3.22 -4.66 -2.37
C ALA A 41 -2.16 -3.55 -2.55
N THR A 42 -1.85 -3.24 -3.80
CA THR A 42 -1.01 -2.11 -4.17
C THR A 42 -1.89 -1.01 -4.74
N PHE A 43 -1.73 0.20 -4.23
CA PHE A 43 -2.39 1.41 -4.71
C PHE A 43 -1.38 2.22 -5.50
N PHE A 44 -1.64 2.38 -6.80
CA PHE A 44 -0.83 3.21 -7.68
C PHE A 44 -1.44 4.60 -7.77
N THR A 45 -0.60 5.64 -7.78
CA THR A 45 -1.09 6.98 -8.11
C THR A 45 -1.29 7.12 -9.61
N TYR A 46 -2.17 8.03 -10.02
CA TYR A 46 -2.42 8.26 -11.43
C TYR A 46 -1.16 8.74 -12.16
N GLU A 47 -0.32 9.56 -11.51
CA GLU A 47 0.95 10.01 -12.08
C GLU A 47 1.93 8.86 -12.27
N ASN A 48 2.05 7.95 -11.29
CA ASN A 48 2.90 6.76 -11.44
C ASN A 48 2.41 5.81 -12.54
N ILE A 49 1.10 5.71 -12.78
CA ILE A 49 0.59 4.93 -13.92
C ILE A 49 1.04 5.55 -15.26
N LYS A 50 1.14 6.88 -15.37
CA LYS A 50 1.59 7.53 -16.62
C LYS A 50 3.06 7.27 -16.95
N THR A 51 3.88 6.89 -15.97
CA THR A 51 5.31 6.59 -16.20
C THR A 51 5.55 5.16 -16.68
N LEU A 52 4.54 4.28 -16.60
CA LEU A 52 4.55 2.94 -17.18
C LEU A 52 4.37 3.06 -18.70
N GLN A 53 5.48 3.30 -19.42
CA GLN A 53 5.52 3.30 -20.88
C GLN A 53 5.54 1.90 -21.48
#